data_AF-A0A2M7NH23-F1
#
_entry.id   AF-A0A2M7NH23-F1
#
_cell.length_a   1.000
_cell.length_b   1.000
_cell.length_c   1.000
_cell.angle_alpha   90.00
_cell.angle_beta   90.00
_cell.angle_gamma   90.00
#
_symmetry.space_group_name_H-M   'P 1'
#
loop_
_entity.id
_entity.type
_entity.pdbx_description
1 polymer ?
#
loop_
_entity_poly.entity_id
_entity_poly.type
_entity_poly.pdbx_seq_one_letter_code
_entity_poly.pdbx_strand_id
1 'polypeptide(L)'
;MADLLKMSATNYAYIEQGKVKVNVDKLEEIAKVLDTDIFELLALGESNVVYVQSTNNDETNNNQSAYIINNSLPSDYQNLLIKSERLEVENKFY
;
A
#
# COMPACT_ATOMS: atom_id res chain seq x y z
N MET A 1 2.76 6.94 -20.32
CA MET A 1 2.97 6.06 -19.15
C MET A 1 2.77 4.59 -19.47
N ALA A 2 1.63 4.17 -20.04
CA ALA A 2 1.40 2.77 -20.43
C ALA A 2 2.54 2.17 -21.29
N ASP A 3 3.05 2.92 -22.27
CA ASP A 3 4.18 2.47 -23.12
C ASP A 3 5.49 2.29 -22.35
N LEU A 4 5.77 3.16 -21.37
CA LEU A 4 6.96 3.08 -20.51
C LEU A 4 6.91 1.85 -19.60
N LEU A 5 5.71 1.49 -19.16
CA LEU A 5 5.43 0.31 -18.34
C LEU A 5 5.15 -0.96 -19.16
N LYS A 6 5.35 -0.90 -20.49
CA LYS A 6 5.10 -2.00 -21.45
C LYS A 6 3.73 -2.67 -21.27
N MET A 7 2.69 -1.87 -21.04
CA MET A 7 1.32 -2.33 -20.82
C MET A 7 0.33 -1.64 -21.76
N SER A 8 -0.85 -2.24 -21.95
CA SER A 8 -1.92 -1.58 -22.69
C SER A 8 -2.42 -0.34 -21.95
N ALA A 9 -2.83 0.69 -22.69
CA ALA A 9 -3.42 1.90 -22.11
C ALA A 9 -4.63 1.58 -21.21
N THR A 10 -5.43 0.57 -21.58
CA THR A 10 -6.56 0.08 -20.80
C THR A 10 -6.13 -0.50 -19.46
N ASN A 11 -5.11 -1.36 -19.45
CA ASN A 11 -4.61 -1.96 -18.21
C ASN A 11 -3.99 -0.90 -17.30
N TYR A 12 -3.24 0.05 -17.86
CA TYR A 12 -2.71 1.19 -17.12
C TYR A 12 -3.84 2.02 -16.48
N ALA A 13 -4.89 2.34 -17.24
CA ALA A 13 -6.03 3.09 -16.73
C ALA A 13 -6.77 2.36 -15.59
N TYR A 14 -6.84 1.02 -15.63
CA TYR A 14 -7.44 0.24 -14.54
C TYR A 14 -6.61 0.25 -13.26
N ILE A 15 -5.28 0.34 -13.36
CA ILE A 15 -4.39 0.50 -12.21
C ILE A 15 -4.63 1.86 -11.56
N GLU A 16 -4.57 2.94 -12.34
CA GLU A 16 -4.78 4.32 -11.87
C GLU A 16 -6.16 4.52 -11.22
N GLN A 17 -7.19 3.80 -11.68
CA GLN A 17 -8.54 3.84 -11.12
C GLN A 17 -8.76 2.92 -9.91
N GLY A 18 -7.74 2.15 -9.48
CA GLY A 18 -7.87 1.19 -8.39
C GLY A 18 -8.80 -0.01 -8.71
N LYS A 19 -9.08 -0.26 -9.99
CA LYS A 19 -9.97 -1.36 -10.44
C LYS A 19 -9.30 -2.73 -10.47
N VAL A 20 -7.96 -2.75 -10.39
CA VAL A 20 -7.15 -3.97 -10.41
C VAL A 20 -6.27 -3.98 -9.17
N LYS A 21 -6.19 -5.14 -8.50
CA LYS A 21 -5.22 -5.35 -7.43
C LYS A 21 -3.82 -5.48 -8.04
N VAL A 22 -2.93 -4.57 -7.65
CA VAL A 22 -1.51 -4.58 -8.03
C VAL A 22 -0.71 -5.21 -6.89
N ASN A 23 0.21 -6.12 -7.21
CA ASN A 23 1.12 -6.69 -6.23
C ASN A 23 2.34 -5.78 -6.01
N VAL A 24 3.09 -6.02 -4.93
CA VAL A 24 4.26 -5.21 -4.56
C VAL A 24 5.32 -5.17 -5.67
N ASP A 25 5.62 -6.32 -6.29
CA ASP A 25 6.60 -6.40 -7.39
C ASP A 25 6.25 -5.46 -8.55
N LYS A 26 4.96 -5.40 -8.93
CA LYS A 26 4.52 -4.53 -10.01
C LYS A 26 4.51 -3.07 -9.60
N LEU A 27 4.20 -2.78 -8.34
CA LEU A 27 4.30 -1.43 -7.79
C LEU A 27 5.76 -0.94 -7.80
N GLU A 28 6.72 -1.81 -7.50
CA GLU A 28 8.15 -1.50 -7.54
C GLU A 28 8.64 -1.24 -8.99
N GLU A 29 8.15 -2.00 -9.96
CA GLU A 29 8.44 -1.72 -11.38
C GLU A 29 7.90 -0.35 -11.82
N ILE A 30 6.70 0.01 -11.35
CA ILE A 30 6.10 1.32 -11.61
C ILE A 30 6.93 2.44 -10.96
N ALA A 31 7.36 2.27 -9.70
CA ALA A 31 8.19 3.22 -8.98
C ALA A 31 9.52 3.51 -9.73
N LYS A 32 10.18 2.46 -10.23
CA LYS A 32 11.42 2.57 -11.02
C LYS A 32 11.24 3.37 -12.31
N VAL A 33 10.11 3.20 -13.00
CA VAL A 33 9.81 3.94 -14.24
C VAL A 33 9.48 5.41 -13.97
N LEU A 34 8.91 5.70 -12.80
CA LEU A 34 8.55 7.05 -12.37
C LEU A 34 9.67 7.78 -11.61
N ASP A 35 10.81 7.13 -11.36
CA ASP A 35 11.93 7.66 -10.57
C ASP A 35 11.51 8.13 -9.16
N THR A 36 10.71 7.30 -8.48
CA THR A 36 10.11 7.55 -7.16
C THR A 36 10.28 6.33 -6.24
N ASP A 37 10.03 6.50 -4.95
CA ASP A 37 10.02 5.39 -3.99
C ASP A 37 8.65 4.67 -3.99
N ILE A 38 8.64 3.34 -3.77
CA ILE A 38 7.40 2.58 -3.57
C ILE A 38 6.60 3.12 -2.38
N PHE A 39 7.26 3.63 -1.33
CA PHE A 39 6.59 4.26 -0.20
C PHE A 39 5.91 5.57 -0.59
N GLU A 40 6.47 6.32 -1.54
CA GLU A 40 5.84 7.52 -2.09
C GLU A 40 4.59 7.14 -2.89
N LEU A 41 4.60 6.03 -3.64
CA LEU A 41 3.41 5.53 -4.33
C LEU A 41 2.31 5.03 -3.38
N LEU A 42 2.68 4.32 -2.31
CA LEU A 42 1.74 3.87 -1.28
C LEU A 42 1.15 5.06 -0.49
N ALA A 43 1.88 6.16 -0.47
CA ALA A 43 1.45 7.45 0.01
C ALA A 43 0.58 8.22 -1.01
N LEU A 44 0.26 7.69 -2.19
CA LEU A 44 -0.68 8.35 -3.11
C LEU A 44 -2.11 7.84 -2.89
N GLY A 45 -3.06 8.76 -2.71
CA GLY A 45 -4.49 8.47 -2.71
C GLY A 45 -5.23 8.99 -1.48
N GLU A 46 -6.53 8.68 -1.41
CA GLU A 46 -7.42 9.08 -0.31
C GLU A 46 -7.21 8.23 0.96
N SER A 47 -6.65 7.03 0.80
CA SER A 47 -6.31 6.15 1.91
C SER A 47 -5.11 6.72 2.68
N ASN A 48 -5.35 7.10 3.93
CA ASN A 48 -4.32 7.68 4.77
C ASN A 48 -3.41 6.65 5.44
N VAL A 49 -3.75 5.37 5.37
CA VAL A 49 -3.05 4.30 6.06
C VAL A 49 -2.91 3.09 5.14
N VAL A 50 -1.67 2.58 5.01
CA VAL A 50 -1.37 1.32 4.31
C VAL A 50 -0.81 0.33 5.31
N TYR A 51 -1.42 -0.85 5.39
CA TYR A 51 -0.94 -1.97 6.21
C TYR A 51 0.01 -2.86 5.40
N VAL A 52 1.25 -3.00 5.88
CA VAL A 52 2.25 -3.89 5.31
C VAL A 52 2.53 -5.01 6.32
N GLN A 53 2.40 -6.25 5.87
CA GLN A 53 2.70 -7.44 6.67
C GLN A 53 3.78 -8.26 5.98
N SER A 54 4.92 -8.42 6.66
CA SER A 54 5.94 -9.37 6.20
C SER A 54 5.59 -10.75 6.72
N THR A 55 5.25 -11.68 5.83
CA THR A 55 5.15 -13.10 6.15
C THR A 55 6.49 -13.76 5.82
N ASN A 56 7.41 -13.73 6.78
CA ASN A 56 8.60 -14.58 6.65
C ASN A 56 8.14 -16.03 6.90
N ASN A 57 8.41 -16.92 5.94
CA ASN A 57 8.10 -18.36 6.08
C ASN A 57 9.05 -19.07 7.05
N ASP A 58 9.99 -18.35 7.66
CA ASP A 58 10.86 -18.87 8.71
C ASP A 58 10.08 -18.87 10.04
N GLU A 59 10.01 -20.04 10.67
CA GLU A 59 9.24 -20.38 11.89
C GLU A 59 9.57 -19.54 13.16
N THR A 60 10.32 -18.45 13.00
CA THR A 60 10.48 -17.43 14.03
C THR A 60 9.31 -16.45 13.96
N ASN A 61 8.43 -16.51 14.96
CA ASN A 61 7.15 -15.78 15.14
C ASN A 61 7.22 -14.23 15.15
N ASN A 62 8.10 -13.61 14.37
CA ASN A 62 8.19 -12.17 14.23
C ASN A 62 7.37 -11.73 13.00
N ASN A 63 6.04 -11.75 13.13
CA ASN A 63 5.15 -11.06 12.20
C ASN A 63 5.41 -9.56 12.32
N GLN A 64 6.32 -9.04 11.51
CA GLN A 64 6.59 -7.60 11.46
C GLN A 64 5.51 -6.95 10.59
N SER A 65 4.66 -6.14 11.24
CA SER A 65 3.65 -5.33 10.59
C SER A 65 3.97 -3.86 10.74
N ALA A 66 3.74 -3.09 9.68
CA ALA A 66 3.97 -1.66 9.65
C ALA A 66 2.77 -0.94 9.03
N TYR A 67 2.54 0.29 9.50
CA TYR A 67 1.54 1.20 8.94
C TYR A 67 2.28 2.37 8.30
N ILE A 68 2.01 2.65 7.03
CA ILE A 68 2.51 3.84 6.32
C ILE A 68 1.40 4.87 6.32
N ILE A 69 1.69 6.10 6.76
CA ILE A 69 0.69 7.16 6.89
C ILE A 69 0.99 8.32 5.95
N ASN A 70 -0.05 8.78 5.26
CA ASN A 70 0.00 10.00 4.47
C ASN A 70 -0.07 11.26 5.32
N ASN A 71 0.99 12.08 5.24
CA ASN A 71 1.36 13.02 6.29
C ASN A 71 0.64 14.38 6.24
N SER A 72 -0.69 14.40 6.13
CA SER A 72 -1.48 15.63 6.14
C SER A 72 -2.22 15.92 7.46
N LEU A 73 -2.23 14.96 8.40
CA LEU A 73 -3.07 15.00 9.60
C LEU A 73 -2.26 15.11 10.91
N PRO A 74 -2.79 15.77 11.95
CA PRO A 74 -2.16 15.80 13.28
C PRO A 74 -1.93 14.38 13.85
N SER A 75 -0.79 14.17 14.52
CA SER A 75 -0.34 12.86 15.00
C SER A 75 -1.37 12.10 15.84
N ASP A 76 -2.14 12.79 16.70
CA ASP A 76 -3.17 12.17 17.53
C ASP A 76 -4.30 11.53 16.70
N TYR A 77 -4.66 12.15 15.57
CA TYR A 77 -5.68 11.62 14.66
C TYR A 77 -5.14 10.41 13.88
N GLN A 78 -3.86 10.41 13.52
CA GLN A 78 -3.20 9.27 12.89
C GLN A 78 -3.23 8.03 13.82
N ASN A 79 -2.91 8.22 15.10
CA ASN A 79 -2.94 7.15 16.10
C ASN A 79 -4.35 6.56 16.27
N LEU A 80 -5.39 7.39 16.19
CA LEU A 80 -6.79 6.93 16.24
C LEU A 80 -7.15 6.11 14.99
N LEU A 81 -6.77 6.53 13.80
CA LEU A 81 -7.03 5.80 12.55
C LEU A 81 -6.36 4.42 12.54
N ILE A 82 -5.08 4.34 12.94
CA ILE A 82 -4.39 3.06 13.06
C ILE A 82 -5.13 2.14 14.04
N LYS A 83 -5.58 2.68 15.18
CA LYS A 83 -6.29 1.89 16.18
C LYS A 83 -7.64 1.37 15.65
N SER A 84 -8.39 2.17 14.90
CA SER A 84 -9.65 1.71 14.29
C SER A 84 -9.41 0.63 13.22
N GLU A 85 -8.42 0.78 12.36
CA GLU A 85 -8.12 -0.24 11.35
C GLU A 85 -7.66 -1.56 11.98
N ARG A 86 -6.82 -1.51 13.03
CA ARG A 86 -6.42 -2.71 13.79
C ARG A 86 -7.63 -3.47 14.32
N LEU A 87 -8.59 -2.76 14.90
CA LEU A 87 -9.82 -3.34 15.43
C LEU A 87 -10.68 -3.98 14.33
N GLU A 88 -10.75 -3.39 13.14
CA GLU A 88 -11.49 -3.99 12.01
C GLU A 88 -10.82 -5.26 11.48
N VAL A 89 -9.49 -5.27 11.38
CA VAL A 89 -8.73 -6.46 10.98
C VAL A 89 -8.93 -7.57 12.01
N GLU A 90 -8.84 -7.28 13.30
CA GLU A 90 -9.00 -8.25 14.39
C GLU A 90 -10.42 -8.84 14.43
N ASN A 91 -11.46 -8.01 14.24
CA ASN A 91 -12.85 -8.47 14.22
C ASN A 91 -13.22 -9.31 12.98
N LYS A 92 -12.46 -9.24 11.88
CA LYS A 92 -12.67 -10.11 10.70
C LYS A 92 -12.25 -11.57 10.91
N PHE A 93 -11.59 -11.87 12.03
CA PHE A 93 -11.14 -13.23 12.37
C PHE A 93 -12.05 -13.95 13.39
N TYR A 94 -13.22 -13.38 13.73
CA TYR A 94 -14.31 -14.03 14.48
C TYR A 94 -15.56 -14.16 13.60
#